data_AF-A0A455U3V4-F1
#
_entry.id   AF-A0A455U3V4-F1
#
_cell.length_a   1.000
_cell.length_b   1.000
_cell.length_c   1.000
_cell.angle_alpha   90.00
_cell.angle_beta   90.00
_cell.angle_gamma   90.00
#
_symmetry.space_group_name_H-M   'P 1'
#
loop_
_entity.id
_entity.type
_entity.pdbx_description
1 polymer ?
#
loop_
_entity_poly.entity_id
_entity_poly.type
_entity_poly.pdbx_seq_one_letter_code
_entity_poly.pdbx_strand_id
1 'polypeptide(L)'
;MLAYFENLLPEGDLRHHLELRHHTTTVFGLLKAIGGDTASGFTLLSPGESPAPPHYRPIHWETVAEHLQHRERGPLFSQPFSQPFSPHGEEARISLAGAQNKLLLMVQPDGSPAIPEGSAPSSHILKPDIQGLKGVWTTALNETFCMQLAAELGLGVAEASYQPETRACLLRRYDRISDAQGKLRRLHQLDFCQLAGTPSLIKYESDGGPSLVRCRELLQQTGAPAKDLQRLIGWLFFNLLIGNNDSHAKTSPSFIPMKAPAWRRFTT
;
A
#
# COMPACT_ATOMS: atom_id res chain seq x y z
N MET A 1 -0.20 -16.30 -13.20
CA MET A 1 1.05 -15.52 -13.07
C MET A 1 0.85 -14.05 -13.44
N LEU A 2 0.21 -13.70 -14.56
CA LEU A 2 -0.02 -12.30 -14.94
C LEU A 2 -0.89 -11.52 -13.91
N ALA A 3 -1.97 -12.13 -13.42
CA ALA A 3 -2.84 -11.52 -12.41
C ALA A 3 -2.09 -11.12 -11.13
N TYR A 4 -1.06 -11.88 -10.73
CA TYR A 4 -0.27 -11.55 -9.55
C TYR A 4 0.43 -10.19 -9.69
N PHE A 5 1.13 -9.98 -10.81
CA PHE A 5 1.88 -8.76 -11.11
C PHE A 5 0.95 -7.58 -11.41
N GLU A 6 -0.17 -7.83 -12.06
CA GLU A 6 -1.20 -6.84 -12.33
C GLU A 6 -1.76 -6.25 -11.03
N ASN A 7 -2.00 -7.09 -10.01
CA ASN A 7 -2.46 -6.67 -8.69
C ASN A 7 -1.46 -5.83 -7.88
N LEU A 8 -0.20 -5.69 -8.33
CA LEU A 8 0.80 -4.80 -7.71
C LEU A 8 0.71 -3.37 -8.23
N LEU A 9 0.04 -3.16 -9.36
CA LEU A 9 -0.11 -1.85 -10.00
C LEU A 9 -1.25 -1.06 -9.35
N PRO A 10 -1.21 0.28 -9.43
CA PRO A 10 -2.35 1.12 -9.09
C PRO A 10 -3.57 0.83 -9.95
N GLU A 11 -4.74 1.25 -9.45
CA GLU A 11 -6.05 1.08 -10.11
C GLU A 11 -6.63 2.45 -10.52
N GLY A 12 -7.64 2.44 -11.40
CA GLY A 12 -8.41 3.64 -11.77
C GLY A 12 -7.60 4.71 -12.51
N ASP A 13 -7.97 5.98 -12.30
CA ASP A 13 -7.40 7.14 -12.99
C ASP A 13 -5.88 7.26 -12.86
N LEU A 14 -5.36 6.83 -11.71
CA LEU A 14 -3.93 6.82 -11.46
C LEU A 14 -3.19 5.89 -12.42
N ARG A 15 -3.75 4.70 -12.70
CA ARG A 15 -3.16 3.79 -13.69
C ARG A 15 -3.16 4.42 -15.07
N HIS A 16 -4.30 4.98 -15.49
CA HIS A 16 -4.41 5.63 -16.79
C HIS A 16 -3.40 6.76 -16.95
N HIS A 17 -3.20 7.56 -15.92
CA HIS A 17 -2.20 8.62 -15.92
C HIS A 17 -0.76 8.09 -16.05
N LEU A 18 -0.42 6.99 -15.37
CA LEU A 18 0.90 6.35 -15.48
C LEU A 18 1.12 5.76 -16.88
N GLU A 19 0.08 5.21 -17.50
CA GLU A 19 0.13 4.71 -18.87
C GLU A 19 0.47 5.82 -19.87
N LEU A 20 -0.15 7.00 -19.70
CA LEU A 20 0.13 8.19 -20.50
C LEU A 20 1.54 8.73 -20.25
N ARG A 21 1.96 8.88 -18.99
CA ARG A 21 3.27 9.43 -18.60
C ARG A 21 4.44 8.58 -19.08
N HIS A 22 4.30 7.25 -19.01
CA HIS A 22 5.37 6.32 -19.37
C HIS A 22 5.21 5.68 -20.75
N HIS A 23 4.20 6.11 -21.51
CA HIS A 23 3.89 5.59 -22.85
C HIS A 23 3.83 4.05 -22.92
N THR A 24 3.18 3.43 -21.93
CA THR A 24 3.06 1.96 -21.86
C THR A 24 1.78 1.52 -21.17
N THR A 25 1.11 0.52 -21.71
CA THR A 25 -0.12 -0.08 -21.16
C THR A 25 0.10 -1.51 -20.65
N THR A 26 1.29 -2.08 -20.89
CA THR A 26 1.60 -3.45 -20.49
C THR A 26 1.93 -3.52 -19.01
N VAL A 27 1.51 -4.60 -18.32
CA VAL A 27 1.79 -4.81 -16.90
C VAL A 27 3.28 -4.70 -16.59
N PHE A 28 4.13 -5.36 -17.39
CA PHE A 28 5.58 -5.32 -17.18
C PHE A 28 6.22 -3.99 -17.59
N GLY A 29 5.67 -3.28 -18.57
CA GLY A 29 6.11 -1.92 -18.91
C GLY A 29 5.85 -0.94 -17.75
N LEU A 30 4.64 -0.99 -17.17
CA LEU A 30 4.29 -0.20 -16.00
C LEU A 30 5.14 -0.60 -14.79
N LEU A 31 5.30 -1.88 -14.49
CA LEU A 31 6.16 -2.34 -13.40
C LEU A 31 7.64 -1.98 -13.60
N LYS A 32 8.11 -1.93 -14.85
CA LYS A 32 9.45 -1.39 -15.13
C LYS A 32 9.53 0.09 -14.77
N ALA A 33 8.50 0.89 -15.04
CA ALA A 33 8.49 2.29 -14.65
C ALA A 33 8.41 2.49 -13.12
N ILE A 34 7.47 1.83 -12.45
CA ILE A 34 7.07 2.16 -11.07
C ILE A 34 7.34 1.04 -10.03
N GLY A 35 7.84 -0.13 -10.43
CA GLY A 35 7.97 -1.32 -9.57
C GLY A 35 9.20 -1.38 -8.64
N GLY A 36 9.78 -0.25 -8.24
CA GLY A 36 10.94 -0.21 -7.34
C GLY A 36 10.58 -0.51 -5.88
N ASP A 37 9.48 0.07 -5.39
CA ASP A 37 8.89 -0.20 -4.08
C ASP A 37 7.44 -0.67 -4.22
N THR A 38 7.25 -2.00 -4.19
CA THR A 38 5.94 -2.64 -4.36
C THR A 38 5.34 -3.10 -3.03
N ALA A 39 4.06 -3.46 -3.03
CA ALA A 39 3.45 -4.22 -1.93
C ALA A 39 4.05 -5.63 -1.79
N SER A 40 4.84 -6.12 -2.75
CA SER A 40 5.49 -7.43 -2.64
C SER A 40 6.86 -7.35 -1.95
N GLY A 41 7.37 -8.53 -1.58
CA GLY A 41 8.75 -8.71 -1.12
C GLY A 41 9.81 -8.55 -2.22
N PHE A 42 9.40 -8.38 -3.47
CA PHE A 42 10.28 -8.33 -4.62
C PHE A 42 10.50 -6.89 -5.11
N THR A 43 11.71 -6.66 -5.64
CA THR A 43 12.08 -5.46 -6.39
C THR A 43 12.28 -5.87 -7.85
N LEU A 44 11.61 -5.17 -8.77
CA LEU A 44 11.69 -5.46 -10.21
C LEU A 44 12.70 -4.52 -10.88
N LEU A 45 13.81 -5.11 -11.32
CA LEU A 45 14.94 -4.41 -11.95
C LEU A 45 15.06 -4.82 -13.43
N SER A 46 15.70 -3.98 -14.24
CA SER A 46 16.02 -4.35 -15.62
C SER A 46 17.08 -5.47 -15.64
N PRO A 47 17.12 -6.31 -16.70
CA PRO A 47 18.20 -7.29 -16.85
C PRO A 47 19.58 -6.63 -16.75
N GLY A 48 20.45 -7.17 -15.90
CA GLY A 48 21.81 -6.66 -15.67
C GLY A 48 21.94 -5.62 -14.55
N GLU A 49 20.83 -5.11 -13.99
CA GLU A 49 20.86 -4.21 -12.84
C GLU A 49 20.97 -5.00 -11.52
N SER A 50 21.65 -4.41 -10.53
CA SER A 50 21.69 -4.91 -9.15
C SER A 50 21.04 -3.88 -8.21
N PRO A 51 20.43 -4.32 -7.09
CA PRO A 51 19.86 -3.38 -6.12
C PRO A 51 20.92 -2.43 -5.58
N ALA A 52 20.73 -1.13 -5.79
CA ALA A 52 21.57 -0.10 -5.18
C ALA A 52 21.31 -0.01 -3.66
N PRO A 53 22.28 0.48 -2.86
CA PRO A 53 22.03 0.86 -1.48
C PRO A 53 20.84 1.83 -1.39
N PRO A 54 19.94 1.68 -0.39
CA PRO A 54 18.77 2.54 -0.30
C PRO A 54 19.20 3.98 0.00
N HIS A 55 18.65 4.92 -0.76
CA HIS A 55 18.82 6.34 -0.54
C HIS A 55 17.49 6.97 -0.12
N TYR A 56 17.55 7.87 0.87
CA TYR A 56 16.40 8.56 1.42
C TYR A 56 16.70 10.05 1.45
N ARG A 57 15.90 10.84 0.75
CA ARG A 57 16.03 12.29 0.73
C ARG A 57 15.17 12.91 1.84
N PRO A 58 15.76 13.58 2.84
CA PRO A 58 15.00 14.24 3.89
C PRO A 58 14.01 15.26 3.32
N ILE A 59 12.85 15.39 3.96
CA ILE A 59 11.83 16.39 3.65
C ILE A 59 11.16 16.85 4.95
N HIS A 60 10.48 18.00 4.92
CA HIS A 60 9.68 18.48 6.04
C HIS A 60 8.20 18.15 5.84
N TRP A 61 7.47 17.94 6.93
CA TRP A 61 6.04 17.63 6.87
C TRP A 61 5.23 18.77 6.23
N GLU A 62 5.64 20.03 6.42
CA GLU A 62 5.07 21.20 5.79
C GLU A 62 5.19 21.13 4.26
N THR A 63 6.36 20.74 3.74
CA THR A 63 6.56 20.55 2.30
C THR A 63 5.72 19.39 1.76
N VAL A 64 5.54 18.33 2.56
CA VAL A 64 4.61 17.24 2.21
C VAL A 64 3.17 17.76 2.18
N ALA A 65 2.76 18.58 3.14
CA ALA A 65 1.42 19.16 3.22
C ALA A 65 1.13 20.08 2.02
N GLU A 66 2.05 20.99 1.69
CA GLU A 66 1.97 21.86 0.50
C GLU A 66 1.81 21.03 -0.77
N HIS A 67 2.60 19.97 -0.91
CA HIS A 67 2.51 19.06 -2.03
C HIS A 67 1.15 18.37 -2.11
N LEU A 68 0.55 17.96 -0.99
CA LEU A 68 -0.80 17.38 -0.98
C LEU A 68 -1.89 18.41 -1.32
N GLN A 69 -1.73 19.69 -0.94
CA GLN A 69 -2.69 20.76 -1.21
C GLN A 69 -2.66 21.22 -2.68
N HIS A 70 -1.47 21.36 -3.28
CA HIS A 70 -1.35 21.78 -4.69
C HIS A 70 -1.83 20.73 -5.70
N ARG A 71 -2.20 19.54 -5.23
CA ARG A 71 -2.60 18.38 -6.03
C ARG A 71 -4.10 18.26 -6.31
N GLU A 72 -4.86 19.34 -6.10
CA GLU A 72 -6.24 19.50 -6.63
C GLU A 72 -6.36 19.34 -8.17
N ARG A 73 -5.26 19.09 -8.89
CA ARG A 73 -5.19 19.01 -10.36
C ARG A 73 -4.62 17.70 -10.95
N GLY A 74 -4.36 16.64 -10.16
CA GLY A 74 -3.90 15.35 -10.71
C GLY A 74 -3.44 14.27 -9.70
N PRO A 75 -3.17 13.02 -10.14
CA PRO A 75 -2.86 11.89 -9.25
C PRO A 75 -1.49 11.98 -8.53
N LEU A 76 -1.43 11.52 -7.26
CA LEU A 76 -0.33 11.77 -6.31
C LEU A 76 1.02 11.09 -6.61
N PHE A 77 1.09 10.07 -7.47
CA PHE A 77 2.31 9.27 -7.62
C PHE A 77 3.20 9.70 -8.79
N SER A 78 2.67 10.54 -9.66
CA SER A 78 3.27 10.83 -10.95
C SER A 78 3.95 12.19 -11.03
N GLN A 79 4.05 12.94 -9.93
CA GLN A 79 4.84 14.16 -9.91
C GLN A 79 5.95 14.04 -8.87
N PRO A 80 7.23 14.21 -9.28
CA PRO A 80 8.32 14.31 -8.32
C PRO A 80 7.99 15.41 -7.31
N PHE A 81 8.51 15.26 -6.09
CA PHE A 81 8.68 16.42 -5.20
C PHE A 81 9.64 17.37 -5.91
N SER A 82 9.09 18.25 -6.74
CA SER A 82 9.85 19.11 -7.64
C SER A 82 10.77 20.00 -6.84
N GLN A 83 12.07 19.71 -6.85
CA GLN A 83 13.06 20.76 -7.03
C GLN A 83 13.64 20.61 -8.44
N PRO A 84 13.80 21.69 -9.23
CA PRO A 84 14.21 21.60 -10.63
C PRO A 84 15.66 21.15 -10.87
N PHE A 85 16.45 20.92 -9.81
CA PHE A 85 17.87 20.57 -9.93
C PHE A 85 18.28 19.60 -8.82
N SER A 86 18.22 18.30 -9.12
CA SER A 86 19.04 17.31 -8.42
C SER A 86 19.96 16.65 -9.46
N PRO A 87 21.26 16.99 -9.50
CA PRO A 87 22.20 16.45 -10.49
C PRO A 87 22.45 14.92 -10.33
N HIS A 88 21.89 14.30 -9.28
CA HIS A 88 22.05 12.88 -8.96
C HIS A 88 20.73 12.16 -8.55
N GLY A 89 19.56 12.80 -8.66
CA GLY A 89 18.31 12.27 -8.11
C GLY A 89 17.53 11.43 -9.12
N GLU A 90 17.61 10.10 -9.03
CA GLU A 90 16.67 9.22 -9.72
C GLU A 90 15.25 9.40 -9.15
N GLU A 91 14.24 9.52 -10.02
CA GLU A 91 12.84 9.58 -9.59
C GLU A 91 12.46 8.31 -8.80
N ALA A 92 11.65 8.47 -7.74
CA ALA A 92 11.19 7.35 -6.94
C ALA A 92 10.31 6.39 -7.77
N ARG A 93 10.70 5.12 -7.87
CA ARG A 93 9.93 4.08 -8.60
C ARG A 93 9.00 3.37 -7.62
N ILE A 94 7.80 3.91 -7.41
CA ILE A 94 6.86 3.46 -6.37
C ILE A 94 5.58 2.88 -6.97
N SER A 95 5.17 1.67 -6.56
CA SER A 95 3.93 1.03 -6.99
C SER A 95 3.17 0.47 -5.80
N LEU A 96 2.06 1.11 -5.42
CA LEU A 96 1.14 0.58 -4.42
C LEU A 96 -0.26 0.47 -5.01
N ALA A 97 -0.88 -0.69 -4.82
CA ALA A 97 -2.21 -0.99 -5.35
C ALA A 97 -3.33 -0.18 -4.66
N GLY A 98 -4.51 -0.19 -5.30
CA GLY A 98 -5.71 0.55 -4.88
C GLY A 98 -5.93 1.85 -5.67
N ALA A 99 -7.16 2.35 -5.59
CA ALA A 99 -7.60 3.55 -6.32
C ALA A 99 -7.32 4.86 -5.56
N GLN A 100 -7.18 4.80 -4.24
CA GLN A 100 -6.93 5.99 -3.42
C GLN A 100 -5.50 6.50 -3.62
N ASN A 101 -5.43 7.79 -3.89
CA ASN A 101 -4.25 8.62 -3.80
C ASN A 101 -3.52 8.41 -2.46
N LYS A 102 -2.27 7.95 -2.50
CA LYS A 102 -1.42 7.76 -1.31
C LYS A 102 0.04 8.08 -1.63
N LEU A 103 0.86 8.28 -0.60
CA LEU A 103 2.29 8.56 -0.74
C LEU A 103 3.09 7.55 0.08
N LEU A 104 4.23 7.09 -0.45
CA LEU A 104 5.15 6.25 0.30
C LEU A 104 6.29 7.08 0.87
N LEU A 105 6.52 6.92 2.17
CA LEU A 105 7.52 7.67 2.93
C LEU A 105 8.42 6.73 3.75
N MET A 106 9.65 7.14 3.97
CA MET A 106 10.41 6.72 5.14
C MET A 106 10.11 7.69 6.28
N VAL A 107 9.74 7.18 7.45
CA VAL A 107 9.66 7.98 8.69
C VAL A 107 10.78 7.51 9.60
N GLN A 108 11.63 8.45 10.00
CA GLN A 108 12.79 8.21 10.84
C GLN A 108 12.39 8.02 12.31
N PRO A 109 13.28 7.50 13.19
CA PRO A 109 12.99 7.33 14.61
C PRO A 109 12.61 8.61 15.35
N ASP A 110 13.05 9.78 14.85
CA ASP A 110 12.69 11.10 15.39
C ASP A 110 11.34 11.63 14.85
N GLY A 111 10.65 10.86 14.00
CA GLY A 111 9.38 11.24 13.39
C GLY A 111 9.52 12.08 12.10
N SER A 112 10.73 12.40 11.66
CA SER A 112 10.94 13.17 10.43
C SER A 112 10.66 12.33 9.17
N PRO A 113 10.07 12.92 8.12
CA PRO A 113 9.81 12.21 6.87
C PRO A 113 11.01 12.30 5.91
N ALA A 114 11.14 11.29 5.06
CA ALA A 114 12.08 11.26 3.94
C ALA A 114 11.46 10.53 2.74
N ILE A 115 11.84 10.96 1.54
CA ILE A 115 11.41 10.37 0.28
C ILE A 115 12.35 9.22 -0.08
N PRO A 116 11.84 7.98 -0.25
CA PRO A 116 12.64 6.89 -0.79
C PRO A 116 12.96 7.15 -2.27
N GLU A 117 14.22 7.02 -2.66
CA GLU A 117 14.66 7.20 -4.05
C GLU A 117 15.02 5.88 -4.73
N GLY A 118 14.85 5.81 -6.05
CA GLY A 118 15.06 4.61 -6.84
C GLY A 118 14.23 3.42 -6.34
N SER A 119 14.91 2.39 -5.80
CA SER A 119 14.30 1.18 -5.23
C SER A 119 14.43 1.11 -3.69
N ALA A 120 14.67 2.23 -3.01
CA ALA A 120 14.68 2.27 -1.56
C ALA A 120 13.28 1.89 -1.00
N PRO A 121 13.18 0.99 -0.01
CA PRO A 121 11.88 0.64 0.58
C PRO A 121 11.36 1.76 1.47
N SER A 122 10.08 2.11 1.34
CA SER A 122 9.35 2.95 2.30
C SER A 122 8.98 2.19 3.57
N SER A 123 8.79 2.90 4.68
CA SER A 123 8.28 2.36 5.95
C SER A 123 6.81 2.72 6.22
N HIS A 124 6.29 3.76 5.58
CA HIS A 124 4.94 4.26 5.82
C HIS A 124 4.18 4.57 4.54
N ILE A 125 2.86 4.50 4.62
CA ILE A 125 1.90 4.94 3.62
C ILE A 125 1.14 6.13 4.20
N LEU A 126 1.18 7.27 3.53
CA LEU A 126 0.41 8.46 3.88
C LEU A 126 -0.83 8.55 2.98
N LYS A 127 -2.02 8.49 3.58
CA LYS A 127 -3.32 8.54 2.90
C LYS A 127 -4.03 9.87 3.23
N PRO A 128 -4.03 10.86 2.32
CA PRO A 128 -4.82 12.07 2.50
C PRO A 128 -6.32 11.81 2.34
N ASP A 129 -7.11 12.85 2.63
CA ASP A 129 -8.55 12.86 2.37
C ASP A 129 -8.85 12.54 0.89
N ILE A 130 -9.82 11.65 0.68
CA ILE A 130 -10.36 11.35 -0.63
C ILE A 130 -11.04 12.61 -1.16
N GLN A 131 -10.62 13.04 -2.36
CA GLN A 131 -11.17 14.21 -3.04
C GLN A 131 -12.13 13.78 -4.15
N GLY A 132 -13.06 14.67 -4.52
CA GLY A 132 -13.93 14.49 -5.69
C GLY A 132 -15.17 13.61 -5.49
N LEU A 133 -15.37 13.03 -4.30
CA LEU A 133 -16.57 12.26 -3.95
C LEU A 133 -17.53 13.11 -3.11
N LYS A 134 -18.70 13.42 -3.68
CA LYS A 134 -19.74 14.20 -2.99
C LYS A 134 -20.19 13.47 -1.72
N GLY A 135 -20.24 14.20 -0.63
CA GLY A 135 -20.70 13.65 0.66
C GLY A 135 -19.63 12.81 1.39
N VAL A 136 -18.39 12.80 0.90
CA VAL A 136 -17.26 12.13 1.54
C VAL A 136 -16.27 13.22 1.96
N TRP A 137 -16.00 13.32 3.26
CA TRP A 137 -15.06 14.28 3.83
C TRP A 137 -14.30 13.64 4.98
N THR A 138 -13.11 14.16 5.30
CA THR A 138 -12.38 13.79 6.53
C THR A 138 -12.07 12.28 6.60
N THR A 139 -11.87 11.64 5.43
CA THR A 139 -11.61 10.21 5.33
C THR A 139 -10.30 9.81 5.97
N ALA A 140 -9.29 10.68 5.99
CA ALA A 140 -8.03 10.43 6.69
C ALA A 140 -8.23 10.28 8.20
N LEU A 141 -9.05 11.16 8.81
CA LEU A 141 -9.37 11.06 10.23
C LEU A 141 -10.26 9.84 10.51
N ASN A 142 -11.28 9.59 9.67
CA ASN A 142 -12.14 8.41 9.77
C ASN A 142 -11.31 7.12 9.71
N GLU A 143 -10.39 7.02 8.76
CA GLU A 143 -9.52 5.87 8.61
C GLU A 143 -8.58 5.70 9.80
N THR A 144 -7.98 6.80 10.28
CA THR A 144 -7.15 6.78 11.49
C THR A 144 -7.95 6.25 12.68
N PHE A 145 -9.16 6.77 12.89
CA PHE A 145 -10.04 6.38 13.99
C PHE A 145 -10.40 4.89 13.91
N CYS A 146 -10.87 4.41 12.76
CA CYS A 146 -11.24 3.00 12.57
C CYS A 146 -10.05 2.06 12.82
N MET A 147 -8.86 2.43 12.35
CA MET A 147 -7.65 1.64 12.55
C MET A 147 -7.20 1.63 14.02
N GLN A 148 -7.26 2.76 14.71
CA GLN A 148 -6.95 2.82 16.14
C GLN A 148 -7.97 2.03 16.98
N LEU A 149 -9.25 2.14 16.67
CA LEU A 149 -10.30 1.34 17.31
C LEU A 149 -10.06 -0.17 17.10
N ALA A 150 -9.73 -0.59 15.88
CA ALA A 150 -9.43 -1.99 15.59
C ALA A 150 -8.18 -2.49 16.34
N ALA A 151 -7.18 -1.62 16.56
CA ALA A 151 -6.00 -1.93 17.37
C ALA A 151 -6.36 -2.14 18.84
N GLU A 152 -7.16 -1.25 19.42
CA GLU A 152 -7.67 -1.37 20.81
C GLU A 152 -8.51 -2.64 21.01
N LEU A 153 -9.26 -3.06 19.98
CA LEU A 153 -10.00 -4.32 19.98
C LEU A 153 -9.13 -5.57 19.76
N GLY A 154 -7.81 -5.41 19.61
CA GLY A 154 -6.87 -6.53 19.46
C GLY A 154 -6.99 -7.27 18.12
N LEU A 155 -7.54 -6.64 17.08
CA LEU A 155 -7.73 -7.27 15.77
C LEU A 155 -6.42 -7.48 15.00
N GLY A 156 -5.30 -6.97 15.50
CA GLY A 156 -4.00 -7.12 14.86
C GLY A 156 -3.95 -6.35 13.55
N VAL A 157 -4.09 -5.04 13.61
CA VAL A 157 -4.09 -4.14 12.44
C VAL A 157 -2.76 -3.43 12.27
N ALA A 158 -2.54 -2.78 11.13
CA ALA A 158 -1.41 -1.88 10.92
C ALA A 158 -1.47 -0.72 11.92
N GLU A 159 -0.29 -0.27 12.37
CA GLU A 159 -0.21 0.89 13.25
C GLU A 159 -0.59 2.13 12.43
N ALA A 160 -1.53 2.92 12.95
CA ALA A 160 -2.08 4.08 12.28
C ALA A 160 -2.07 5.28 13.22
N SER A 161 -1.64 6.44 12.70
CA SER A 161 -1.71 7.72 13.40
C SER A 161 -2.20 8.82 12.46
N TYR A 162 -2.77 9.86 13.03
CA TYR A 162 -3.11 11.07 12.28
C TYR A 162 -1.89 11.97 12.24
N GLN A 163 -1.43 12.32 11.05
CA GLN A 163 -0.36 13.28 10.87
C GLN A 163 -1.02 14.68 10.76
N PRO A 164 -0.82 15.59 11.73
CA PRO A 164 -1.58 16.83 11.81
C PRO A 164 -1.19 17.88 10.76
N GLU A 165 0.09 18.04 10.43
CA GLU A 165 0.57 19.01 9.43
C GLU A 165 0.02 18.71 8.03
N THR A 166 -0.02 17.45 7.65
CA THR A 166 -0.50 16.95 6.35
C THR A 166 -2.00 16.63 6.35
N ARG A 167 -2.62 16.58 7.53
CA ARG A 167 -4.02 16.19 7.75
C ARG A 167 -4.38 14.83 7.16
N ALA A 168 -3.43 13.89 7.21
CA ALA A 168 -3.51 12.60 6.52
C ALA A 168 -3.35 11.43 7.51
N CYS A 169 -3.88 10.26 7.12
CA CYS A 169 -3.68 9.01 7.84
C CYS A 169 -2.29 8.45 7.52
N LEU A 170 -1.44 8.29 8.53
CA LEU A 170 -0.11 7.71 8.41
C LEU A 170 -0.15 6.27 8.90
N LEU A 171 0.04 5.33 7.97
CA LEU A 171 0.02 3.90 8.22
C LEU A 171 1.44 3.34 8.18
N ARG A 172 1.85 2.65 9.24
CA ARG A 172 3.09 1.89 9.24
C ARG A 172 2.93 0.61 8.43
N ARG A 173 3.82 0.43 7.46
CA ARG A 173 3.84 -0.75 6.61
C ARG A 173 4.18 -2.00 7.42
N TYR A 174 3.29 -2.98 7.38
CA TYR A 174 3.47 -4.26 8.06
C TYR A 174 4.23 -5.30 7.21
N ASP A 175 4.40 -5.02 5.92
CA ASP A 175 5.22 -5.77 4.99
C ASP A 175 6.69 -5.30 4.98
N ARG A 176 7.09 -4.59 6.04
CA ARG A 176 8.42 -4.03 6.23
C ARG A 176 8.87 -4.31 7.67
N ILE A 177 10.10 -4.79 7.83
CA ILE A 177 10.71 -5.00 9.15
C ILE A 177 12.12 -4.43 9.18
N SER A 178 12.48 -3.77 10.27
CA SER A 178 13.88 -3.36 10.48
C SER A 178 14.71 -4.58 10.87
N ASP A 179 15.92 -4.70 10.33
CA ASP A 179 16.92 -5.63 10.84
C ASP A 179 17.65 -5.06 12.06
N ALA A 180 18.61 -5.82 12.61
CA ALA A 180 19.37 -5.44 13.80
C ALA A 180 20.22 -4.18 13.59
N GLN A 181 20.44 -3.78 12.34
CA GLN A 181 21.21 -2.59 11.94
C GLN A 181 20.29 -1.42 11.59
N GLY A 182 18.97 -1.57 11.78
CA GLY A 182 17.97 -0.54 11.48
C GLY A 182 17.60 -0.44 10.00
N LYS A 183 18.14 -1.30 9.13
CA LYS A 183 17.82 -1.30 7.70
C LYS A 183 16.50 -2.01 7.46
N LEU A 184 15.69 -1.44 6.58
CA LEU A 184 14.37 -1.96 6.28
C LEU A 184 14.45 -3.13 5.30
N ARG A 185 13.90 -4.28 5.71
CA ARG A 185 13.72 -5.48 4.88
C ARG A 185 12.27 -5.63 4.47
N ARG A 186 12.06 -6.10 3.23
CA ARG A 186 10.73 -6.38 2.68
C ARG A 186 10.27 -7.76 3.12
N LEU A 187 8.99 -7.86 3.46
CA LEU A 187 8.31 -9.14 3.64
C LEU A 187 7.44 -9.39 2.41
N HIS A 188 7.53 -10.60 1.86
CA HIS A 188 6.68 -10.97 0.75
C HIS A 188 5.25 -11.15 1.25
N GLN A 189 4.29 -10.44 0.65
CA GLN A 189 2.89 -10.55 0.98
C GLN A 189 2.01 -10.72 -0.25
N LEU A 190 0.85 -11.36 -0.07
CA LEU A 190 -0.17 -11.62 -1.09
C LEU A 190 -1.55 -11.21 -0.59
N ASP A 191 -2.34 -10.52 -1.41
CA ASP A 191 -3.78 -10.32 -1.16
C ASP A 191 -4.62 -11.54 -1.62
N PHE A 192 -5.92 -11.58 -1.29
CA PHE A 192 -6.77 -12.72 -1.69
C PHE A 192 -7.01 -12.80 -3.20
N CYS A 193 -6.97 -11.69 -3.93
CA CYS A 193 -7.04 -11.71 -5.39
C CYS A 193 -5.80 -12.40 -5.96
N GLN A 194 -4.60 -12.08 -5.46
CA GLN A 194 -3.35 -12.71 -5.84
C GLN A 194 -3.32 -14.20 -5.49
N LEU A 195 -3.80 -14.58 -4.30
CA LEU A 195 -3.93 -15.98 -3.90
C LEU A 195 -4.93 -16.76 -4.77
N ALA A 196 -6.04 -16.12 -5.14
CA ALA A 196 -7.05 -16.72 -6.01
C ALA A 196 -6.65 -16.74 -7.50
N GLY A 197 -5.61 -15.98 -7.89
CA GLY A 197 -5.26 -15.75 -9.29
C GLY A 197 -6.24 -14.80 -10.01
N THR A 198 -7.01 -14.03 -9.25
CA THR A 198 -8.05 -13.11 -9.72
C THR A 198 -7.45 -11.74 -10.08
N PRO A 199 -7.73 -11.17 -11.28
CA PRO A 199 -7.34 -9.81 -11.64
C PRO A 199 -7.94 -8.74 -10.73
N SER A 200 -7.27 -7.59 -10.61
CA SER A 200 -7.69 -6.48 -9.74
C SER A 200 -9.08 -5.93 -10.08
N LEU A 201 -9.46 -5.95 -11.36
CA LEU A 201 -10.73 -5.45 -11.90
C LEU A 201 -11.97 -6.18 -11.37
N ILE A 202 -11.84 -7.44 -10.93
CA ILE A 202 -12.95 -8.24 -10.41
C ILE A 202 -12.71 -8.59 -8.93
N LYS A 203 -12.34 -7.58 -8.14
CA LYS A 203 -12.05 -7.71 -6.70
C LYS A 203 -13.31 -7.82 -5.82
N TYR A 204 -14.46 -7.35 -6.31
CA TYR A 204 -15.73 -7.41 -5.60
C TYR A 204 -16.44 -8.73 -5.85
N GLU A 205 -17.05 -9.30 -4.80
CA GLU A 205 -17.85 -10.53 -4.91
C GLU A 205 -19.03 -10.36 -5.89
N SER A 206 -19.67 -9.19 -5.91
CA SER A 206 -20.75 -8.87 -6.86
C SER A 206 -20.34 -9.00 -8.33
N ASP A 207 -19.04 -8.80 -8.61
CA ASP A 207 -18.47 -8.81 -9.96
C ASP A 207 -17.80 -10.16 -10.28
N GLY A 208 -17.98 -11.16 -9.42
CA GLY A 208 -17.38 -12.50 -9.56
C GLY A 208 -16.01 -12.67 -8.89
N GLY A 209 -15.61 -11.72 -8.03
CA GLY A 209 -14.41 -11.80 -7.21
C GLY A 209 -14.49 -12.83 -6.08
N PRO A 210 -13.38 -13.04 -5.33
CA PRO A 210 -13.34 -14.02 -4.26
C PRO A 210 -14.35 -13.69 -3.14
N SER A 211 -15.28 -14.62 -2.88
CA SER A 211 -16.18 -14.55 -1.74
C SER A 211 -15.45 -14.83 -0.42
N LEU A 212 -16.09 -14.52 0.70
CA LEU A 212 -15.58 -14.88 2.03
C LEU A 212 -15.32 -16.40 2.17
N VAL A 213 -16.22 -17.22 1.61
CA VAL A 213 -16.07 -18.69 1.60
C VAL A 213 -14.80 -19.08 0.84
N ARG A 214 -14.57 -18.45 -0.32
CA ARG A 214 -13.37 -18.69 -1.12
C ARG A 214 -12.09 -18.26 -0.39
N CYS A 215 -12.12 -17.10 0.28
CA CYS A 215 -11.01 -16.62 1.10
C CYS A 215 -10.66 -17.63 2.21
N ARG A 216 -11.67 -18.17 2.92
CA ARG A 216 -11.47 -19.21 3.94
C ARG A 216 -10.81 -20.48 3.36
N GLU A 217 -11.23 -20.94 2.19
CA GLU A 217 -10.63 -22.11 1.55
C GLU A 217 -9.16 -21.87 1.21
N LEU A 218 -8.83 -20.68 0.69
CA LEU A 218 -7.44 -20.28 0.40
C LEU A 218 -6.59 -20.26 1.67
N LEU A 219 -7.14 -19.80 2.80
CA LEU A 219 -6.45 -19.88 4.10
C LEU A 219 -6.13 -21.33 4.49
N GLN A 220 -7.07 -22.26 4.31
CA GLN A 220 -6.86 -23.67 4.62
C GLN A 220 -5.81 -24.30 3.70
N GLN A 221 -5.85 -23.99 2.41
CA GLN A 221 -4.89 -24.50 1.40
C GLN A 221 -3.46 -24.03 1.67
N THR A 222 -3.28 -22.85 2.25
CA THR A 222 -1.97 -22.30 2.61
C THR A 222 -1.43 -22.81 3.96
N GLY A 223 -2.20 -23.63 4.69
CA GLY A 223 -1.83 -24.10 6.02
C GLY A 223 -1.89 -23.01 7.09
N ALA A 224 -2.74 -22.00 6.89
CA ALA A 224 -2.95 -20.95 7.89
C ALA A 224 -3.48 -21.55 9.20
N PRO A 225 -2.93 -21.17 10.37
CA PRO A 225 -3.41 -21.66 11.65
C PRO A 225 -4.81 -21.12 11.96
N ALA A 226 -5.57 -21.83 12.80
CA ALA A 226 -6.96 -21.50 13.13
C ALA A 226 -7.16 -20.06 13.66
N LYS A 227 -6.15 -19.52 14.37
CA LYS A 227 -6.14 -18.12 14.84
C LYS A 227 -6.29 -17.10 13.70
N ASP A 228 -5.82 -17.42 12.49
CA ASP A 228 -5.86 -16.51 11.35
C ASP A 228 -7.23 -16.53 10.67
N LEU A 229 -7.95 -17.66 10.73
CA LEU A 229 -9.37 -17.70 10.40
C LEU A 229 -10.22 -16.90 11.41
N GLN A 230 -9.93 -17.03 12.71
CA GLN A 230 -10.60 -16.22 13.74
C GLN A 230 -10.40 -14.72 13.49
N ARG A 231 -9.19 -14.32 13.11
CA ARG A 231 -8.88 -12.93 12.73
C ARG A 231 -9.69 -12.47 11.51
N LEU A 232 -9.78 -13.30 10.45
CA LEU A 232 -10.59 -12.97 9.27
C LEU A 232 -12.07 -12.74 9.64
N ILE A 233 -12.63 -13.61 10.50
CA ILE A 233 -14.01 -13.49 10.97
C ILE A 233 -14.18 -12.24 11.86
N GLY A 234 -13.23 -11.98 12.76
CA GLY A 234 -13.23 -10.78 13.60
C GLY A 234 -13.19 -9.50 12.75
N TRP A 235 -12.39 -9.49 11.69
CA TRP A 235 -12.32 -8.38 10.73
C TRP A 235 -13.63 -8.18 9.97
N LEU A 236 -14.29 -9.27 9.54
CA LEU A 236 -15.61 -9.20 8.91
C LEU A 236 -16.63 -8.50 9.82
N PHE A 237 -16.77 -8.96 11.07
CA PHE A 237 -17.71 -8.36 12.01
C PHE A 237 -17.35 -6.92 12.34
N PHE A 238 -16.07 -6.61 12.47
CA PHE A 238 -15.63 -5.24 12.67
C PHE A 238 -16.09 -4.33 11.51
N ASN A 239 -15.83 -4.71 10.26
CA ASN A 239 -16.25 -3.94 9.08
C ASN A 239 -17.78 -3.76 9.02
N LEU A 240 -18.55 -4.80 9.35
CA LEU A 240 -20.02 -4.70 9.43
C LEU A 240 -20.46 -3.68 10.49
N LEU A 241 -19.83 -3.68 11.68
CA LEU A 241 -20.21 -2.81 12.79
C LEU A 241 -19.83 -1.34 12.55
N ILE A 242 -18.71 -1.09 11.88
CA ILE A 242 -18.29 0.29 11.54
C ILE A 242 -18.87 0.79 10.21
N GLY A 243 -19.65 -0.03 9.50
CA GLY A 243 -20.25 0.33 8.21
C GLY A 243 -19.24 0.45 7.07
N ASN A 244 -18.13 -0.30 7.10
CA ASN A 244 -17.17 -0.33 5.99
C ASN A 244 -17.71 -1.17 4.82
N ASN A 245 -18.25 -0.50 3.82
CA ASN A 245 -18.79 -1.12 2.60
C ASN A 245 -17.74 -1.37 1.50
N ASP A 246 -16.47 -1.04 1.72
CA ASP A 246 -15.38 -1.24 0.76
C ASP A 246 -14.38 -2.35 1.18
N SER A 247 -14.88 -3.30 1.99
CA SER A 247 -14.10 -4.48 2.39
C SER A 247 -14.19 -5.57 1.30
N HIS A 248 -13.26 -5.52 0.34
CA HIS A 248 -13.16 -6.44 -0.79
C HIS A 248 -11.90 -7.33 -0.71
N ALA A 249 -11.72 -8.28 -1.64
CA ALA A 249 -10.65 -9.28 -1.59
C ALA A 249 -9.21 -8.71 -1.62
N LYS A 250 -9.01 -7.46 -2.07
CA LYS A 250 -7.71 -6.75 -1.98
C LYS A 250 -7.49 -5.94 -0.70
N THR A 251 -8.54 -5.56 0.05
CA THR A 251 -8.45 -4.80 1.32
C THR A 251 -8.49 -5.73 2.54
N SER A 252 -8.82 -7.01 2.31
CA SER A 252 -8.72 -8.10 3.27
C SER A 252 -7.26 -8.54 3.52
N PRO A 253 -6.93 -9.18 4.67
CA PRO A 253 -5.57 -9.32 5.19
C PRO A 253 -4.61 -9.93 4.18
N SER A 254 -3.36 -9.46 4.17
CA SER A 254 -2.32 -9.99 3.30
C SER A 254 -1.52 -11.13 3.95
N PHE A 255 -1.31 -12.20 3.18
CA PHE A 255 -0.58 -13.42 3.56
C PHE A 255 0.92 -13.27 3.35
N ILE A 256 1.76 -13.74 4.29
CA ILE A 256 3.23 -13.80 4.10
C ILE A 256 3.67 -15.25 3.93
N PRO A 257 3.98 -15.74 2.71
CA PRO A 257 4.54 -17.07 2.53
C PRO A 257 6.04 -17.06 2.85
N MET A 258 6.43 -17.56 4.04
CA MET A 258 7.64 -18.39 4.27
C MET A 258 7.90 -18.63 5.78
N LYS A 259 7.98 -19.91 6.18
CA LYS A 259 8.57 -20.49 7.41
C LYS A 259 8.28 -19.81 8.78
N ALA A 260 7.24 -19.00 8.90
CA ALA A 260 6.67 -18.58 10.18
C ALA A 260 5.13 -18.72 10.12
N PRO A 261 4.49 -19.46 11.04
CA PRO A 261 3.05 -19.75 10.99
C PRO A 261 2.22 -18.58 11.56
N ALA A 262 2.31 -17.40 10.96
CA ALA A 262 1.54 -16.26 11.44
C ALA A 262 1.26 -15.20 10.37
N TRP A 263 -0.04 -14.98 10.13
CA TRP A 263 -0.55 -13.76 9.52
C TRP A 263 -0.32 -12.60 10.49
N ARG A 264 0.02 -11.43 9.95
CA ARG A 264 0.54 -10.35 10.81
C ARG A 264 -0.41 -9.18 10.98
N ARG A 265 -0.96 -8.54 9.92
CA ARG A 265 -1.76 -7.30 10.09
C ARG A 265 -2.83 -7.03 9.00
N PHE A 266 -3.88 -6.27 9.36
CA PHE A 266 -4.92 -5.72 8.47
C PHE A 266 -4.68 -4.24 8.12
N THR A 267 -5.23 -3.78 6.99
CA THR A 267 -5.43 -2.36 6.66
C THR A 267 -6.82 -2.17 6.08
N THR A 268 -7.44 -1.02 6.35
CA THR A 268 -8.63 -0.55 5.62
C THR A 268 -8.31 -0.14 4.19
#